data_AF-A0AA42DND7-F1
#
_entry.id   AF-A0AA42DND7-F1
#
_cell.length_a   1.000
_cell.length_b   1.000
_cell.length_c   1.000
_cell.angle_alpha   90.00
_cell.angle_beta   90.00
_cell.angle_gamma   90.00
#
_symmetry.space_group_name_H-M   'P 1'
#
loop_
_entity.id
_entity.type
_entity.pdbx_description
1 polymer ?
#
loop_
_entity_poly.entity_id
_entity_poly.type
_entity_poly.pdbx_seq_one_letter_code
_entity_poly.pdbx_strand_id
1 'polypeptide(L)'
;MPWLYKLEKKFGKFAIPNLMMYILMGQAIVFLLTNLTGSYWIQSLLVFNRGAILSGQIWRIFTFIFIPTSTSPLMFLLLVFIYYSISQQLEHIMGTFAFNFFYFSSVIACILVGFIFGGRPDVYYINLSFFLAYATLMPEATFYLYFVIPFKAKYLLVFYFILIGVDLLGGGLINFALIAASLLGYFIFFGMPVLKRKKVQQKGYAGQKQFKAAKREMDYEKRAPIKVAFHKCHTCGKTELDDPDMEFRYCSTCNGDYEYCMDHLRNHEHVK
;
A
#
# COMPACT_ATOMS: atom_id res chain seq x y z
N MET A 1 -10.42 4.55 -6.18
CA MET A 1 -10.84 3.18 -6.55
C MET A 1 -12.11 3.26 -7.40
N PRO A 2 -12.18 2.68 -8.61
CA PRO A 2 -13.31 2.89 -9.51
C PRO A 2 -14.67 2.46 -8.95
N TRP A 3 -14.70 1.44 -8.09
CA TRP A 3 -15.94 0.94 -7.46
C TRP A 3 -16.50 1.92 -6.42
N LEU A 4 -15.63 2.58 -5.65
CA LEU A 4 -16.05 3.55 -4.62
C LEU A 4 -16.71 4.77 -5.27
N TYR A 5 -16.16 5.25 -6.39
CA TYR A 5 -16.75 6.36 -7.14
C TYR A 5 -18.15 6.03 -7.69
N LYS A 6 -18.38 4.78 -8.12
CA LYS A 6 -19.73 4.33 -8.54
C LYS A 6 -20.71 4.33 -7.37
N LEU A 7 -20.27 3.88 -6.19
CA LEU A 7 -21.09 3.90 -4.99
C LEU A 7 -21.37 5.32 -4.51
N GLU A 8 -20.36 6.18 -4.51
CA GLU A 8 -20.47 7.60 -4.16
C GLU A 8 -21.45 8.32 -5.08
N LYS A 9 -21.41 8.06 -6.39
CA LYS A 9 -22.38 8.64 -7.34
C LYS A 9 -23.83 8.25 -7.01
N LYS A 10 -24.07 7.05 -6.45
CA LYS A 10 -25.41 6.55 -6.13
C LYS A 10 -25.87 6.91 -4.71
N PHE A 11 -24.96 6.86 -3.73
CA PHE A 11 -25.25 6.95 -2.31
C PHE A 11 -24.57 8.13 -1.60
N GLY A 12 -23.79 8.95 -2.31
CA GLY A 12 -23.05 10.08 -1.74
C GLY A 12 -23.92 11.10 -1.02
N LYS A 13 -25.19 11.25 -1.43
CA LYS A 13 -26.17 12.11 -0.76
C LYS A 13 -26.52 11.68 0.67
N PHE A 14 -26.24 10.44 1.05
CA PHE A 14 -26.47 9.90 2.40
C PHE A 14 -25.22 9.98 3.28
N ALA A 15 -24.11 10.51 2.76
CA ALA A 15 -22.90 10.65 3.55
C ALA A 15 -23.12 11.71 4.65
N ILE A 16 -22.81 11.35 5.89
CA ILE A 16 -23.00 12.23 7.05
C ILE A 16 -21.72 13.04 7.22
N PRO A 17 -21.74 14.37 7.01
CA PRO A 17 -20.57 15.21 7.25
C PRO A 17 -20.28 15.29 8.75
N ASN A 18 -19.00 15.31 9.14
CA ASN A 18 -18.58 15.35 10.54
C ASN A 18 -19.14 14.18 11.37
N LEU A 19 -19.21 12.98 10.78
CA LEU A 19 -19.78 11.78 11.42
C LEU A 19 -19.25 11.56 12.84
N MET A 20 -17.94 11.71 13.05
CA MET A 20 -17.35 11.50 14.36
C MET A 20 -17.73 12.54 15.41
N MET A 21 -18.12 13.75 15.01
CA MET A 21 -18.64 14.74 15.95
C MET A 21 -19.90 14.20 16.64
N TYR A 22 -20.83 13.61 15.88
CA TYR A 22 -22.07 13.03 16.42
C TYR A 22 -21.80 11.85 17.34
N ILE A 23 -20.86 10.98 16.98
CA ILE A 23 -20.49 9.83 17.81
C ILE A 23 -19.84 10.28 19.12
N LEU A 24 -18.91 11.25 19.07
CA LEU A 24 -18.27 11.78 20.27
C LEU A 24 -19.23 12.56 21.15
N MET A 25 -20.19 13.29 20.59
CA MET A 25 -21.28 13.92 21.37
C MET A 25 -22.11 12.85 22.10
N GLY A 26 -22.46 11.75 21.43
CA GLY A 26 -23.13 10.62 22.08
C GLY A 26 -22.30 10.02 23.21
N GLN A 27 -21.00 9.81 22.99
CA GLN A 27 -20.08 9.34 24.04
C GLN A 27 -19.99 10.32 25.22
N ALA A 28 -19.98 11.63 24.96
CA ALA A 28 -19.98 12.65 26.00
C ALA A 28 -21.26 12.62 26.84
N ILE A 29 -22.42 12.43 26.22
CA ILE A 29 -23.69 12.26 26.93
C ILE A 29 -23.64 11.02 27.83
N VAL A 30 -23.23 9.87 27.30
CA VAL A 30 -23.14 8.62 28.08
C VAL A 30 -22.13 8.76 29.22
N PHE A 31 -21.00 9.42 28.96
CA PHE A 31 -19.97 9.70 29.96
C PHE A 31 -20.52 10.58 31.10
N LEU A 32 -21.17 11.69 30.78
CA LEU A 32 -21.76 12.59 31.77
C LEU A 32 -22.82 11.87 32.62
N LEU A 33 -23.73 11.13 31.98
CA LEU A 33 -24.76 10.38 32.70
C LEU A 33 -24.16 9.30 33.62
N THR A 34 -23.10 8.62 33.20
CA THR A 34 -22.39 7.64 34.04
C THR A 34 -21.78 8.32 35.27
N ASN A 35 -21.14 9.48 35.09
CA ASN A 35 -20.51 10.21 36.20
C ASN A 35 -21.55 10.82 37.16
N LEU A 36 -22.67 11.34 36.64
CA LEU A 36 -23.76 11.89 37.45
C LEU A 36 -24.49 10.83 38.29
N THR A 37 -24.69 9.64 37.71
CA THR A 37 -25.39 8.53 38.39
C THR A 37 -24.45 7.67 39.25
N GLY A 38 -23.13 7.89 39.15
CA GLY A 38 -22.11 7.10 39.86
C GLY A 38 -22.12 5.61 39.52
N SER A 39 -22.77 5.19 38.43
CA SER A 39 -22.98 3.78 38.11
C SER A 39 -22.96 3.49 36.62
N TYR A 40 -22.47 2.29 36.27
CA TYR A 40 -22.30 1.83 34.89
C TYR A 40 -23.56 1.21 34.28
N TRP A 41 -24.74 1.38 34.92
CA TRP A 41 -26.00 0.78 34.47
C TRP A 41 -26.39 1.26 33.07
N ILE A 42 -26.12 2.52 32.73
CA ILE A 42 -26.43 3.07 31.40
C ILE A 42 -25.58 2.37 30.35
N GLN A 43 -24.27 2.22 30.60
CA GLN A 43 -23.37 1.52 29.68
C GLN A 43 -23.81 0.06 29.49
N SER A 44 -24.25 -0.60 30.56
CA SER A 44 -24.73 -1.99 30.47
C SER A 44 -26.00 -2.15 29.62
N LEU A 45 -26.80 -1.09 29.46
CA LEU A 45 -27.95 -1.06 28.54
C LEU A 45 -27.55 -0.84 27.07
N LEU A 46 -26.40 -0.22 26.82
CA LEU A 46 -25.90 0.13 25.49
C LEU A 46 -24.94 -0.93 24.90
N VAL A 47 -24.30 -1.73 25.76
CA VAL A 47 -23.36 -2.78 25.33
C VAL A 47 -24.02 -3.74 24.34
N PHE A 48 -23.28 -4.12 23.30
CA PHE A 48 -23.72 -5.16 22.39
C PHE A 48 -23.88 -6.49 23.14
N ASN A 49 -25.07 -7.07 23.09
CA ASN A 49 -25.35 -8.37 23.69
C ASN A 49 -26.30 -9.15 22.77
N ARG A 50 -25.77 -10.20 22.13
CA ARG A 50 -26.53 -11.05 21.21
C ARG A 50 -27.81 -11.59 21.83
N GLY A 51 -27.75 -12.11 23.06
CA GLY A 51 -28.91 -12.68 23.75
C GLY A 51 -30.00 -11.63 23.97
N ALA A 52 -29.63 -10.48 24.51
CA ALA A 52 -30.58 -9.39 24.78
C ALA A 52 -31.17 -8.81 23.48
N ILE A 53 -30.39 -8.74 22.40
CA ILE A 53 -30.88 -8.29 21.08
C ILE A 53 -31.94 -9.25 20.56
N LEU A 54 -31.71 -10.56 20.65
CA LEU A 54 -32.69 -11.58 20.24
C LEU A 54 -33.94 -11.58 21.11
N SER A 55 -33.84 -11.13 22.36
CA SER A 55 -34.97 -10.89 23.27
C SER A 55 -35.69 -9.55 23.06
N GLY A 56 -35.35 -8.78 22.01
CA GLY A 56 -36.06 -7.55 21.63
C GLY A 56 -35.32 -6.23 21.93
N GLN A 57 -34.11 -6.26 22.51
CA GLN A 57 -33.33 -5.04 22.79
C GLN A 57 -32.51 -4.59 21.57
N ILE A 58 -33.21 -4.23 20.48
CA ILE A 58 -32.62 -3.97 19.15
C ILE A 58 -31.68 -2.75 19.16
N TRP A 59 -31.89 -1.78 20.05
CA TRP A 59 -31.04 -0.58 20.16
C TRP A 59 -29.56 -0.90 20.43
N ARG A 60 -29.25 -2.04 21.05
CA ARG A 60 -27.86 -2.50 21.33
C ARG A 60 -27.01 -2.71 20.07
N ILE A 61 -27.64 -2.86 18.91
CA ILE A 61 -26.95 -2.95 17.62
C ILE A 61 -26.27 -1.62 17.26
N PHE A 62 -26.89 -0.49 17.63
CA PHE A 62 -26.40 0.85 17.25
C PHE A 62 -25.80 1.61 18.43
N THR A 63 -26.15 1.26 19.66
CA THR A 63 -25.80 2.07 20.84
C THR A 63 -24.40 1.80 21.40
N PHE A 64 -23.82 0.64 21.10
CA PHE A 64 -22.50 0.27 21.62
C PHE A 64 -21.39 1.24 21.18
N ILE A 65 -21.56 1.92 20.03
CA ILE A 65 -20.60 2.91 19.51
C ILE A 65 -20.52 4.19 20.35
N PHE A 66 -21.53 4.45 21.17
CA PHE A 66 -21.61 5.61 22.05
C PHE A 66 -21.08 5.31 23.47
N ILE A 67 -20.53 4.12 23.72
CA ILE A 67 -19.89 3.82 24.99
C ILE A 67 -18.53 4.53 25.02
N PRO A 68 -18.24 5.35 26.05
CA PRO A 68 -16.98 6.06 26.15
C PRO A 68 -15.82 5.08 26.37
N THR A 69 -14.67 5.38 25.75
CA THR A 69 -13.46 4.55 25.84
C THR A 69 -12.65 4.76 27.12
N SER A 70 -12.99 5.77 27.93
CA SER A 70 -12.34 6.02 29.22
C SER A 70 -13.36 6.45 30.27
N THR A 71 -13.10 6.08 31.51
CA THR A 71 -13.88 6.45 32.69
C THR A 71 -13.31 7.65 33.42
N SER A 72 -12.04 8.00 33.21
CA SER A 72 -11.40 9.17 33.81
C SER A 72 -11.79 10.45 33.05
N PRO A 73 -12.31 11.50 33.72
CA PRO A 73 -12.74 12.74 33.05
C PRO A 73 -11.64 13.42 32.23
N LEU A 74 -10.42 13.50 32.78
CA LEU A 74 -9.29 14.12 32.10
C LEU A 74 -8.86 13.32 30.87
N MET A 75 -8.77 12.00 31.00
CA MET A 75 -8.41 11.12 29.89
C MET A 75 -9.51 11.10 28.81
N PHE A 76 -10.77 11.10 29.22
CA PHE A 76 -11.90 11.17 28.30
C PHE A 76 -11.86 12.45 27.46
N LEU A 77 -11.66 13.61 28.08
CA LEU A 77 -11.57 14.89 27.37
C LEU A 77 -10.39 14.90 26.38
N LEU A 78 -9.23 14.42 26.81
CA LEU A 78 -8.05 14.27 25.96
C LEU A 78 -8.33 13.37 24.75
N LEU A 79 -8.96 12.21 24.97
CA LEU A 79 -9.30 11.26 23.91
C LEU A 79 -10.33 11.84 22.94
N VAL A 80 -11.38 12.51 23.43
CA VAL A 80 -12.37 13.18 22.58
C VAL A 80 -11.69 14.22 21.68
N PHE A 81 -10.79 15.04 22.24
CA PHE A 81 -10.03 16.03 21.47
C PHE A 81 -9.17 15.35 20.38
N ILE A 82 -8.41 14.33 20.75
CA ILE A 82 -7.53 13.60 19.82
C ILE A 82 -8.36 12.92 18.71
N TYR A 83 -9.40 12.18 19.07
CA TYR A 83 -10.26 11.49 18.12
C TYR A 83 -10.94 12.48 17.18
N TYR A 84 -11.51 13.56 17.70
CA TYR A 84 -12.13 14.60 16.86
C TYR A 84 -11.13 15.19 15.86
N SER A 85 -9.94 15.60 16.32
CA SER A 85 -8.91 16.20 15.47
C SER A 85 -8.41 15.26 14.37
N ILE A 86 -8.15 14.00 14.72
CA ILE A 86 -7.71 12.98 13.76
C ILE A 86 -8.82 12.69 12.75
N SER A 87 -10.04 12.50 13.22
CA SER A 87 -11.18 12.16 12.36
C SER A 87 -11.52 13.28 11.39
N GLN A 88 -11.47 14.54 11.81
CA GLN A 88 -11.74 15.67 10.93
C GLN A 88 -10.69 15.79 9.81
N GLN A 89 -9.39 15.63 10.15
CA GLN A 89 -8.33 15.59 9.15
C GLN A 89 -8.50 14.41 8.18
N LEU A 90 -8.84 13.24 8.71
CA LEU A 90 -9.04 12.04 7.91
C LEU A 90 -10.25 12.18 6.97
N GLU A 91 -11.35 12.74 7.44
CA GLU A 91 -12.54 13.02 6.63
C GLU A 91 -12.23 14.03 5.52
N HIS A 92 -11.47 15.09 5.81
CA HIS A 92 -11.05 16.07 4.81
C HIS A 92 -10.16 15.46 3.72
N ILE A 93 -9.23 14.58 4.10
CA ILE A 93 -8.31 13.93 3.13
C ILE A 93 -9.03 12.87 2.30
N MET A 94 -9.90 12.07 2.91
CA MET A 94 -10.59 10.96 2.24
C MET A 94 -11.83 11.41 1.47
N GLY A 95 -12.47 12.51 1.89
CA GLY A 95 -13.83 12.89 1.51
C GLY A 95 -14.88 12.22 2.40
N THR A 96 -15.98 12.93 2.64
CA THR A 96 -17.04 12.52 3.58
C THR A 96 -17.62 11.14 3.28
N PHE A 97 -17.93 10.82 2.01
CA PHE A 97 -18.47 9.49 1.66
C PHE A 97 -17.48 8.35 1.93
N ALA A 98 -16.21 8.52 1.58
CA ALA A 98 -15.18 7.52 1.81
C ALA A 98 -14.94 7.28 3.31
N PHE A 99 -14.94 8.36 4.11
CA PHE A 99 -14.82 8.28 5.57
C PHE A 99 -16.01 7.56 6.21
N ASN A 100 -17.24 7.87 5.78
CA ASN A 100 -18.45 7.19 6.23
C ASN A 100 -18.38 5.69 5.89
N PHE A 101 -18.02 5.35 4.65
CA PHE A 101 -17.89 3.95 4.22
C PHE A 101 -16.80 3.22 5.03
N PHE A 102 -15.65 3.87 5.25
CA PHE A 102 -14.59 3.34 6.10
C PHE A 102 -15.14 2.98 7.49
N TYR A 103 -15.80 3.90 8.18
CA TYR A 103 -16.30 3.67 9.54
C TYR A 103 -17.42 2.62 9.59
N PHE A 104 -18.45 2.77 8.76
CA PHE A 104 -19.59 1.86 8.76
C PHE A 104 -19.21 0.45 8.31
N SER A 105 -18.24 0.29 7.42
CA SER A 105 -17.76 -1.03 7.03
C SER A 105 -17.18 -1.81 8.21
N SER A 106 -16.39 -1.15 9.07
CA SER A 106 -15.88 -1.75 10.30
C SER A 106 -17.01 -2.05 11.30
N VAL A 107 -17.91 -1.11 11.55
CA VAL A 107 -19.05 -1.30 12.48
C VAL A 107 -19.93 -2.47 12.06
N ILE A 108 -20.31 -2.55 10.78
CA ILE A 108 -21.15 -3.63 10.25
C ILE A 108 -20.44 -4.97 10.38
N ALA A 109 -19.14 -5.04 10.07
CA ALA A 109 -18.37 -6.26 10.24
C ALA A 109 -18.34 -6.72 11.71
N CYS A 110 -18.14 -5.81 12.65
CA CYS A 110 -18.15 -6.10 14.09
C CYS A 110 -19.51 -6.64 14.56
N ILE A 111 -20.61 -6.03 14.09
CA ILE A 111 -21.97 -6.50 14.37
C ILE A 111 -22.17 -7.93 13.85
N LEU A 112 -21.75 -8.22 12.61
CA LEU A 112 -21.86 -9.56 12.04
C LEU A 112 -21.07 -10.60 12.85
N VAL A 113 -19.84 -10.29 13.24
CA VAL A 113 -19.03 -11.18 14.10
C VAL A 113 -19.70 -11.37 15.47
N GLY A 114 -20.24 -10.31 16.07
CA GLY A 114 -20.99 -10.38 17.33
C GLY A 114 -22.21 -11.30 17.24
N PHE A 115 -22.95 -11.26 16.12
CA PHE A 115 -24.07 -12.17 15.90
C PHE A 115 -23.66 -13.61 15.63
N ILE A 116 -22.61 -13.85 14.84
CA ILE A 116 -22.20 -15.21 14.47
C ILE A 116 -21.52 -15.91 15.66
N PHE A 117 -20.53 -15.25 16.26
CA PHE A 117 -19.65 -15.86 17.27
C PHE A 117 -20.05 -15.54 18.71
N GLY A 118 -21.01 -14.64 18.94
CA GLY A 118 -21.41 -14.24 20.30
C GLY A 118 -20.43 -13.29 20.99
N GLY A 119 -19.54 -12.65 20.23
CA GLY A 119 -18.62 -11.64 20.75
C GLY A 119 -19.33 -10.35 21.18
N ARG A 120 -18.64 -9.57 22.02
CA ARG A 120 -19.06 -8.23 22.43
C ARG A 120 -18.25 -7.18 21.69
N PRO A 121 -18.66 -6.76 20.48
CA PRO A 121 -18.00 -5.66 19.78
C PRO A 121 -18.07 -4.38 20.62
N ASP A 122 -16.96 -3.66 20.59
CA ASP A 122 -16.81 -2.34 21.20
C ASP A 122 -16.13 -1.38 20.20
N VAL A 123 -15.89 -0.15 20.65
CA VAL A 123 -15.29 0.90 19.81
C VAL A 123 -13.77 0.87 19.84
N TYR A 124 -13.14 0.08 20.71
CA TYR A 124 -11.70 0.14 20.95
C TYR A 124 -10.90 -0.13 19.67
N TYR A 125 -11.12 -1.26 19.02
CA TYR A 125 -10.40 -1.61 17.80
C TYR A 125 -10.85 -0.78 16.58
N ILE A 126 -12.09 -0.28 16.57
CA ILE A 126 -12.57 0.65 15.54
C ILE A 126 -11.82 1.98 15.65
N ASN A 127 -11.65 2.50 16.86
CA ASN A 127 -10.88 3.70 17.14
C ASN A 127 -9.39 3.52 16.80
N LEU A 128 -8.84 2.35 17.12
CA LEU A 128 -7.47 2.01 16.75
C LEU A 128 -7.29 1.96 15.21
N SER A 129 -8.32 1.53 14.46
CA SER A 129 -8.31 1.58 12.99
C SER A 129 -8.18 3.01 12.44
N PHE A 130 -8.77 4.01 13.11
CA PHE A 130 -8.61 5.42 12.74
C PHE A 130 -7.18 5.91 12.96
N PHE A 131 -6.57 5.56 14.08
CA PHE A 131 -5.17 5.89 14.35
C PHE A 131 -4.24 5.27 13.30
N LEU A 132 -4.46 4.01 12.93
CA LEU A 132 -3.69 3.35 11.88
C LEU A 132 -3.88 4.04 10.52
N ALA A 133 -5.11 4.40 10.16
CA ALA A 133 -5.41 5.13 8.93
C ALA A 133 -4.70 6.49 8.91
N TYR A 134 -4.79 7.25 10.00
CA TYR A 134 -4.14 8.54 10.14
C TYR A 134 -2.61 8.43 10.05
N ALA A 135 -2.01 7.51 10.81
CA ALA A 135 -0.56 7.28 10.80
C ALA A 135 -0.04 6.82 9.43
N THR A 136 -0.88 6.15 8.63
CA THR A 136 -0.55 5.74 7.26
C THR A 136 -0.57 6.91 6.28
N LEU A 137 -1.53 7.84 6.43
CA LEU A 137 -1.65 9.00 5.55
C LEU A 137 -0.70 10.14 5.92
N MET A 138 -0.49 10.36 7.23
CA MET A 138 0.29 11.47 7.77
C MET A 138 1.41 10.95 8.69
N PRO A 139 2.37 10.16 8.19
CA PRO A 139 3.40 9.52 9.01
C PRO A 139 4.35 10.52 9.71
N GLU A 140 4.50 11.72 9.13
CA GLU A 140 5.35 12.79 9.65
C GLU A 140 4.62 13.76 10.59
N ALA A 141 3.31 13.58 10.82
CA ALA A 141 2.58 14.35 11.82
C ALA A 141 3.16 14.13 13.22
N THR A 142 3.26 15.19 14.02
CA THR A 142 3.82 15.15 15.36
C THR A 142 2.70 15.19 16.40
N PHE A 143 2.76 14.24 17.34
CA PHE A 143 1.89 14.16 18.51
C PHE A 143 2.72 14.47 19.74
N TYR A 144 2.15 15.20 20.68
CA TYR A 144 2.81 15.54 21.94
C TYR A 144 2.25 14.70 23.07
N LEU A 145 3.05 13.75 23.57
CA LEU A 145 2.70 12.98 24.76
C LEU A 145 2.75 13.91 25.98
N TYR A 146 1.63 14.01 26.71
CA TYR A 146 1.47 14.91 27.86
C TYR A 146 1.91 16.36 27.58
N PHE A 147 1.77 16.85 26.34
CA PHE A 147 2.23 18.18 25.92
C PHE A 147 3.75 18.42 26.00
N VAL A 148 4.57 17.39 26.30
CA VAL A 148 6.02 17.53 26.50
C VAL A 148 6.82 16.81 25.42
N ILE A 149 6.50 15.54 25.14
CA ILE A 149 7.36 14.70 24.29
C ILE A 149 6.77 14.61 22.87
N PRO A 150 7.37 15.26 21.85
CA PRO A 150 6.93 15.11 20.48
C PRO A 150 7.34 13.74 19.93
N PHE A 151 6.41 13.02 19.31
CA PHE A 151 6.69 11.80 18.57
C PHE A 151 5.92 11.78 17.25
N LYS A 152 6.49 11.13 16.24
CA LYS A 152 5.89 11.04 14.90
C LYS A 152 4.81 9.96 14.83
N ALA A 153 3.76 10.20 14.05
CA ALA A 153 2.65 9.28 13.85
C ALA A 153 3.09 7.89 13.36
N LYS A 154 4.18 7.80 12.57
CA LYS A 154 4.72 6.51 12.10
C LYS A 154 5.08 5.53 13.24
N TYR A 155 5.45 6.04 14.41
CA TYR A 155 5.75 5.19 15.57
C TYR A 155 4.48 4.62 16.21
N LEU A 156 3.36 5.36 16.16
CA LEU A 156 2.06 4.84 16.60
C LEU A 156 1.63 3.65 15.78
N LEU A 157 1.91 3.67 14.46
CA LEU A 157 1.56 2.55 13.59
C LEU A 157 2.23 1.25 14.08
N VAL A 158 3.53 1.29 14.34
CA VAL A 158 4.26 0.13 14.86
C VAL A 158 3.75 -0.28 16.24
N PHE A 159 3.57 0.69 17.14
CA PHE A 159 3.07 0.45 18.49
C PHE A 159 1.69 -0.21 18.50
N TYR A 160 0.74 0.31 17.72
CA TYR A 160 -0.61 -0.26 17.63
C TYR A 160 -0.63 -1.64 16.97
N PHE A 161 0.23 -1.90 15.98
CA PHE A 161 0.35 -3.27 15.44
C PHE A 161 0.92 -4.25 16.45
N ILE A 162 1.86 -3.83 17.31
CA ILE A 162 2.35 -4.66 18.42
C ILE A 162 1.20 -4.95 19.40
N LEU A 163 0.42 -3.94 19.81
CA LEU A 163 -0.73 -4.11 20.69
C LEU A 163 -1.74 -5.11 20.12
N ILE A 164 -2.13 -4.92 18.85
CA ILE A 164 -3.00 -5.88 18.16
C ILE A 164 -2.38 -7.28 18.18
N GLY A 165 -1.08 -7.41 17.90
CA GLY A 165 -0.37 -8.70 17.91
C GLY A 165 -0.45 -9.41 19.26
N VAL A 166 -0.27 -8.67 20.35
CA VAL A 166 -0.40 -9.19 21.72
C VAL A 166 -1.85 -9.63 22.01
N ASP A 167 -2.83 -8.80 21.63
CA ASP A 167 -4.26 -9.11 21.81
C ASP A 167 -4.71 -10.33 21.01
N LEU A 168 -4.08 -10.60 19.86
CA LEU A 168 -4.33 -11.80 19.04
C LEU A 168 -3.71 -13.07 19.63
N LEU A 169 -2.58 -12.95 20.33
CA LEU A 169 -1.95 -14.09 21.00
C LEU A 169 -2.71 -14.50 22.28
N GLY A 170 -3.21 -13.51 23.02
CA GLY A 170 -4.00 -13.76 24.23
C GLY A 170 -5.50 -13.98 24.00
N GLY A 171 -6.03 -13.49 22.89
CA GLY A 171 -7.45 -13.54 22.57
C GLY A 171 -7.79 -14.69 21.63
N GLY A 172 -8.69 -15.58 22.05
CA GLY A 172 -9.16 -16.69 21.22
C GLY A 172 -9.84 -16.26 19.92
N LEU A 173 -10.37 -17.23 19.18
CA LEU A 173 -10.95 -17.04 17.83
C LEU A 173 -11.95 -15.88 17.72
N ILE A 174 -12.76 -15.64 18.76
CA ILE A 174 -13.74 -14.55 18.77
C ILE A 174 -13.04 -13.18 18.80
N ASN A 175 -11.98 -13.01 19.60
CA ASN A 175 -11.23 -11.76 19.65
C ASN A 175 -10.51 -11.51 18.32
N PHE A 176 -9.91 -12.56 17.75
CA PHE A 176 -9.31 -12.50 16.41
C PHE A 176 -10.33 -12.00 15.38
N ALA A 177 -11.54 -12.58 15.36
CA ALA A 177 -12.57 -12.19 14.43
C ALA A 177 -13.04 -10.75 14.65
N LEU A 178 -13.16 -10.29 15.90
CA LEU A 178 -13.55 -8.92 16.23
C LEU A 178 -12.48 -7.90 15.83
N ILE A 179 -11.21 -8.19 16.07
CA ILE A 179 -10.08 -7.36 15.63
C ILE A 179 -10.08 -7.26 14.10
N ALA A 180 -10.15 -8.41 13.41
CA ALA A 180 -10.16 -8.45 11.95
C ALA A 180 -11.36 -7.68 11.36
N ALA A 181 -12.54 -7.80 11.97
CA ALA A 181 -13.74 -7.06 11.59
C ALA A 181 -13.58 -5.55 11.81
N SER A 182 -13.04 -5.14 12.95
CA SER A 182 -12.84 -3.72 13.29
C SER A 182 -11.84 -3.04 12.35
N LEU A 183 -10.82 -3.79 11.90
CA LEU A 183 -9.80 -3.32 10.96
C LEU A 183 -10.21 -3.46 9.49
N LEU A 184 -11.40 -4.01 9.19
CA LEU A 184 -11.85 -4.26 7.82
C LEU A 184 -11.85 -2.98 6.97
N GLY A 185 -12.37 -1.86 7.51
CA GLY A 185 -12.31 -0.56 6.83
C GLY A 185 -10.88 -0.14 6.50
N TYR A 186 -9.95 -0.30 7.44
CA TYR A 186 -8.53 -0.01 7.22
C TYR A 186 -7.90 -0.88 6.13
N PHE A 187 -8.17 -2.19 6.13
CA PHE A 187 -7.66 -3.08 5.09
C PHE A 187 -8.23 -2.75 3.71
N ILE A 188 -9.50 -2.34 3.63
CA ILE A 188 -10.12 -1.94 2.36
C ILE A 188 -9.39 -0.73 1.76
N PHE A 189 -9.18 0.32 2.55
CA PHE A 189 -8.65 1.59 2.04
C PHE A 189 -7.13 1.64 1.93
N PHE A 190 -6.41 1.01 2.86
CA PHE A 190 -4.95 1.14 2.96
C PHE A 190 -4.24 -0.17 2.66
N GLY A 191 -4.80 -1.31 3.06
CA GLY A 191 -4.24 -2.64 2.76
C GLY A 191 -4.27 -2.97 1.27
N MET A 192 -5.45 -2.91 0.63
CA MET A 192 -5.60 -3.32 -0.76
C MET A 192 -4.77 -2.51 -1.77
N PRO A 193 -4.68 -1.17 -1.68
CA PRO A 193 -3.84 -0.39 -2.61
C PRO A 193 -2.36 -0.70 -2.50
N VAL A 194 -1.83 -0.92 -1.28
CA VAL A 194 -0.43 -1.28 -1.06
C VAL A 194 -0.10 -2.62 -1.71
N LEU A 195 -0.97 -3.62 -1.56
CA LEU A 195 -0.81 -4.93 -2.19
C LEU A 195 -0.84 -4.85 -3.72
N LYS A 196 -1.72 -4.00 -4.29
CA LYS A 196 -1.79 -3.79 -5.75
C LYS A 196 -0.55 -3.06 -6.29
N ARG A 197 -0.06 -2.02 -5.60
CA ARG A 197 1.17 -1.30 -5.99
C ARG A 197 2.39 -2.22 -5.95
N LYS A 198 2.55 -3.05 -4.91
CA LYS A 198 3.65 -4.04 -4.85
C LYS A 198 3.60 -5.05 -6.00
N LYS A 199 2.42 -5.58 -6.35
CA LYS A 199 2.26 -6.50 -7.50
C LYS A 199 2.58 -5.83 -8.84
N VAL A 200 2.15 -4.58 -9.04
CA VAL A 200 2.46 -3.82 -10.28
C VAL A 200 3.94 -3.49 -10.35
N GLN A 201 4.57 -3.09 -9.25
CA GLN A 201 5.99 -2.78 -9.19
C GLN A 201 6.85 -4.04 -9.41
N GLN A 202 6.46 -5.19 -8.88
CA GLN A 202 7.12 -6.47 -9.16
C GLN A 202 7.03 -6.87 -10.64
N LYS A 203 5.85 -6.72 -11.26
CA LYS A 203 5.68 -6.96 -12.71
C LYS A 203 6.46 -5.97 -13.57
N GLY A 204 6.49 -4.69 -13.19
CA GLY A 204 7.27 -3.66 -13.86
C GLY A 204 8.78 -3.90 -13.75
N TYR A 205 9.25 -4.35 -12.58
CA TYR A 205 10.66 -4.70 -12.37
C TYR A 205 11.07 -5.94 -13.19
N ALA A 206 10.19 -6.95 -13.28
CA ALA A 206 10.41 -8.11 -14.14
C ALA A 206 10.49 -7.73 -15.64
N GLY A 207 9.56 -6.90 -16.11
CA GLY A 207 9.56 -6.40 -17.50
C GLY A 207 10.76 -5.50 -17.81
N GLN A 208 11.18 -4.64 -16.87
CA GLN A 208 12.35 -3.79 -17.05
C GLN A 208 13.66 -4.60 -17.04
N LYS A 209 13.72 -5.70 -16.29
CA LYS A 209 14.86 -6.63 -16.32
C LYS A 209 14.96 -7.35 -17.67
N GLN A 210 13.83 -7.80 -18.22
CA GLN A 210 13.76 -8.39 -19.57
C GLN A 210 14.17 -7.39 -20.66
N PHE A 211 13.66 -6.14 -20.59
CA PHE A 211 14.02 -5.10 -21.55
C PHE A 211 15.50 -4.71 -21.48
N LYS A 212 16.08 -4.63 -20.27
CA LYS A 212 17.52 -4.39 -20.09
C LYS A 212 18.38 -5.55 -20.60
N ALA A 213 17.91 -6.80 -20.47
CA ALA A 213 18.60 -7.96 -21.02
C ALA A 213 18.59 -7.94 -22.56
N ALA A 214 17.41 -7.74 -23.17
CA ALA A 214 17.28 -7.63 -24.63
C ALA A 214 18.10 -6.46 -25.22
N LYS A 215 18.14 -5.31 -24.53
CA LYS A 215 18.98 -4.18 -24.96
C LYS A 215 20.47 -4.48 -24.88
N ARG A 216 20.92 -5.22 -23.85
CA ARG A 216 22.32 -5.67 -23.74
C ARG A 216 22.70 -6.63 -24.88
N GLU A 217 21.79 -7.51 -25.28
CA GLU A 217 21.99 -8.40 -26.42
C GLU A 217 22.12 -7.61 -27.73
N MET A 218 21.22 -6.63 -27.97
CA MET A 218 21.32 -5.77 -29.16
C MET A 218 22.58 -4.88 -29.15
N ASP A 219 22.96 -4.33 -27.99
CA ASP A 219 24.16 -3.50 -27.87
C ASP A 219 25.44 -4.33 -28.04
N TYR A 220 25.44 -5.61 -27.66
CA TYR A 220 26.53 -6.55 -27.93
C TYR A 220 26.65 -6.85 -29.42
N GLU A 221 25.53 -7.12 -30.09
CA GLU A 221 25.50 -7.40 -31.53
C GLU A 221 25.94 -6.19 -32.37
N LYS A 222 25.58 -4.97 -31.97
CA LYS A 222 26.04 -3.73 -32.62
C LYS A 222 27.51 -3.39 -32.36
N ARG A 223 28.08 -3.88 -31.27
CA ARG A 223 29.51 -3.71 -30.91
C ARG A 223 30.37 -4.86 -31.40
N ALA A 224 29.79 -5.88 -32.02
CA ALA A 224 30.55 -6.90 -32.69
C ALA A 224 31.45 -6.21 -33.73
N PRO A 225 32.78 -6.47 -33.72
CA PRO A 225 33.68 -5.83 -34.66
C PRO A 225 33.24 -6.19 -36.07
N ILE A 226 32.95 -5.16 -36.88
CA ILE A 226 32.73 -5.33 -38.31
C ILE A 226 34.03 -5.88 -38.86
N LYS A 227 34.05 -7.15 -39.26
CA LYS A 227 35.18 -7.75 -39.96
C LYS A 227 35.23 -7.15 -41.36
N VAL A 228 35.85 -5.98 -41.50
CA VAL A 228 36.17 -5.37 -42.80
C VAL A 228 37.53 -5.93 -43.21
N ALA A 229 37.62 -6.49 -44.42
CA ALA A 229 38.92 -6.85 -44.99
C ALA A 229 39.64 -5.60 -45.48
N PHE A 230 40.87 -5.38 -45.02
CA PHE A 230 41.76 -4.33 -45.46
C PHE A 230 42.54 -4.73 -46.71
N HIS A 231 42.90 -6.01 -46.84
CA HIS A 231 43.67 -6.53 -47.95
C HIS A 231 42.83 -7.40 -48.89
N LYS A 232 42.99 -7.19 -50.20
CA LYS A 232 42.29 -7.94 -51.24
C LYS A 232 43.18 -8.15 -52.45
N CYS A 233 43.38 -9.41 -52.84
CA CYS A 233 44.14 -9.74 -54.04
C CYS A 233 43.41 -9.27 -55.30
N HIS A 234 44.12 -8.52 -56.16
CA HIS A 234 43.58 -8.01 -57.41
C HIS A 234 43.18 -9.11 -58.41
N THR A 235 43.91 -10.23 -58.41
CA THR A 235 43.70 -11.33 -59.39
C THR A 235 42.59 -12.30 -58.97
N CYS A 236 42.62 -12.81 -57.73
CA CYS A 236 41.68 -13.84 -57.28
C CYS A 236 40.61 -13.35 -56.30
N GLY A 237 40.70 -12.09 -55.84
CA GLY A 237 39.73 -11.49 -54.94
C GLY A 237 39.75 -12.01 -53.50
N LYS A 238 40.62 -12.96 -53.14
CA LYS A 238 40.81 -13.44 -51.76
C LYS A 238 41.17 -12.28 -50.84
N THR A 239 40.67 -12.33 -49.62
CA THR A 239 40.91 -11.34 -48.57
C THR A 239 41.57 -11.97 -47.35
N GLU A 240 42.15 -11.15 -46.48
CA GLU A 240 42.68 -11.58 -45.17
C GLU A 240 41.64 -12.23 -44.23
N LEU A 241 40.34 -12.09 -44.55
CA LEU A 241 39.26 -12.77 -43.84
C LEU A 241 39.06 -14.22 -44.29
N ASP A 242 39.48 -14.56 -45.50
CA ASP A 242 39.35 -15.90 -46.09
C ASP A 242 40.50 -16.82 -45.65
N ASP A 243 41.70 -16.25 -45.42
CA ASP A 243 42.90 -16.96 -44.97
C ASP A 243 43.77 -16.04 -44.08
N PRO A 244 43.74 -16.20 -42.74
CA PRO A 244 44.41 -15.28 -41.81
C PRO A 244 45.94 -15.26 -41.87
N ASP A 245 46.57 -16.34 -42.38
CA ASP A 245 48.03 -16.46 -42.45
C ASP A 245 48.59 -16.03 -43.82
N MET A 246 47.73 -15.61 -44.75
CA MET A 246 48.12 -15.25 -46.11
C MET A 246 48.59 -13.79 -46.19
N GLU A 247 49.82 -13.59 -46.65
CA GLU A 247 50.37 -12.24 -46.86
C GLU A 247 49.94 -11.64 -48.20
N PHE A 248 49.58 -10.36 -48.17
CA PHE A 248 49.32 -9.54 -49.37
C PHE A 248 50.47 -8.56 -49.57
N ARG A 249 50.97 -8.46 -50.81
CA ARG A 249 52.09 -7.59 -51.16
C ARG A 249 51.85 -6.86 -52.47
N TYR A 250 52.48 -5.69 -52.61
CA TYR A 250 52.47 -4.92 -53.84
C TYR A 250 53.52 -5.46 -54.82
N CYS A 251 53.20 -5.42 -56.11
CA CYS A 251 54.17 -5.71 -57.15
C CYS A 251 54.96 -4.45 -57.51
N SER A 252 56.29 -4.50 -57.47
CA SER A 252 57.16 -3.35 -57.76
C SER A 252 57.15 -2.91 -59.22
N THR A 253 56.63 -3.73 -60.13
CA THR A 253 56.58 -3.47 -61.58
C THR A 253 55.20 -3.10 -62.10
N CYS A 254 54.15 -3.26 -61.30
CA CYS A 254 52.79 -2.81 -61.65
C CYS A 254 52.62 -1.32 -61.33
N ASN A 255 51.81 -0.64 -62.13
CA ASN A 255 51.49 0.77 -61.95
C ASN A 255 50.20 0.89 -61.12
N GLY A 256 50.28 1.55 -59.97
CA GLY A 256 49.17 1.69 -59.01
C GLY A 256 49.25 0.76 -57.80
N ASP A 257 48.37 1.00 -56.83
CA ASP A 257 48.38 0.32 -55.51
C ASP A 257 47.62 -1.02 -55.57
N TYR A 258 48.02 -1.92 -56.47
CA TYR A 258 47.44 -3.25 -56.57
C TYR A 258 48.14 -4.25 -55.65
N GLU A 259 47.37 -4.84 -54.73
CA GLU A 259 47.82 -5.89 -53.83
C GLU A 259 47.58 -7.29 -54.42
N TYR A 260 48.51 -8.20 -54.19
CA TYR A 260 48.43 -9.58 -54.63
C TYR A 260 48.74 -10.53 -53.48
N CYS A 261 48.04 -11.67 -53.40
CA CYS A 261 48.39 -12.74 -52.47
C CYS A 261 49.68 -13.45 -52.94
N MET A 262 50.34 -14.18 -52.03
CA MET A 262 51.62 -14.85 -52.32
C MET A 262 51.60 -15.77 -53.56
N ASP A 263 50.46 -16.40 -53.85
CA ASP A 263 50.29 -17.26 -55.03
C ASP A 263 50.31 -16.47 -56.35
N HIS A 264 49.78 -15.24 -56.35
CA HIS A 264 49.65 -14.42 -57.55
C HIS A 264 50.72 -13.33 -57.66
N LEU A 265 51.47 -13.05 -56.60
CA LEU A 265 52.51 -12.01 -56.59
C LEU A 265 53.58 -12.23 -57.68
N ARG A 266 53.90 -13.49 -58.01
CA ARG A 266 54.91 -13.84 -59.03
C ARG A 266 54.30 -14.36 -60.34
N ASN A 267 52.98 -14.48 -60.42
CA ASN A 267 52.30 -15.10 -61.55
C ASN A 267 51.01 -14.32 -61.90
N HIS A 268 51.16 -13.02 -62.13
CA HIS A 268 50.09 -12.15 -62.61
C HIS A 268 50.57 -11.36 -63.83
N GLU A 269 49.63 -10.94 -64.66
CA GLU A 269 49.92 -10.00 -65.74
C GLU A 269 50.12 -8.59 -65.15
N HIS A 270 51.24 -7.96 -65.48
CA HIS A 270 51.54 -6.63 -64.98
C HIS A 270 50.60 -5.59 -65.61
N VAL A 271 49.91 -4.87 -64.74
CA VAL A 271 49.11 -3.70 -65.12
C VAL A 271 50.09 -2.53 -65.30
N LYS A 272 50.14 -1.97 -66.51
CA LYS A 272 51.03 -0.86 -66.89
C LYS A 272 50.34 0.49 -66.77
#